data_AF-A0A931H8Z4-F1
#
_entry.id   AF-A0A931H8Z4-F1
#
_cell.length_a   1.000
_cell.length_b   1.000
_cell.length_c   1.000
_cell.angle_alpha   90.00
_cell.angle_beta   90.00
_cell.angle_gamma   90.00
#
_symmetry.space_group_name_H-M   'P 1'
#
loop_
_entity.id
_entity.type
_entity.pdbx_description
1 polymer ?
#
loop_
_entity_poly.entity_id
_entity_poly.type
_entity_poly.pdbx_seq_one_letter_code
_entity_poly.pdbx_strand_id
1 'polypeptide(L)'
;MTTKPQSTGKPQTAGRRAMPGLDESDDQTFAMIAALTSELAMARERIDTLERLLDAGGALDRAAIERYVPDETASTERGALRQRIIAKVFRPIREAAIRRTQGTSTPEAGV
;
A
#
# COMPACT_ATOMS: atom_id res chain seq x y z
N MET A 1 42.03 -24.80 0.08
CA MET A 1 41.22 -23.71 -0.50
C MET A 1 39.92 -24.32 -1.00
N THR A 2 38.82 -24.16 -0.26
CA THR A 2 37.50 -24.63 -0.73
C THR A 2 36.48 -23.55 -0.41
N THR A 3 36.22 -22.71 -1.40
CA THR A 3 35.26 -21.59 -1.34
C THR A 3 33.85 -22.15 -1.50
N LYS A 4 33.00 -21.89 -0.50
CA LYS A 4 31.59 -22.28 -0.47
C LYS A 4 30.79 -21.43 -1.49
N PRO A 5 29.84 -21.99 -2.25
CA PRO A 5 29.08 -21.22 -3.24
C PRO A 5 28.17 -20.21 -2.52
N GLN A 6 28.21 -18.96 -3.00
CA GLN A 6 27.38 -17.88 -2.48
C GLN A 6 25.96 -18.01 -3.03
N SER A 7 24.98 -18.02 -2.12
CA SER A 7 23.55 -18.05 -2.46
C SER A 7 23.13 -16.73 -3.12
N THR A 8 22.68 -16.80 -4.36
CA THR A 8 22.17 -15.67 -5.17
C THR A 8 20.68 -15.39 -4.95
N GLY A 9 20.08 -15.96 -3.91
CA GLY A 9 18.68 -15.70 -3.58
C GLY A 9 18.48 -14.29 -3.04
N LYS A 10 17.61 -13.49 -3.67
CA LYS A 10 17.10 -12.23 -3.11
C LYS A 10 16.61 -12.48 -1.68
N PRO A 11 16.80 -11.55 -0.72
CA PRO A 11 16.32 -11.72 0.63
C PRO A 11 14.79 -11.88 0.59
N GLN A 12 14.32 -13.12 0.80
CA GLN A 12 12.93 -13.35 1.12
C GLN A 12 12.72 -12.74 2.50
N THR A 13 11.87 -11.72 2.56
CA THR A 13 11.43 -11.14 3.82
C THR A 13 10.80 -12.27 4.63
N ALA A 14 11.46 -12.68 5.70
CA ALA A 14 11.05 -13.81 6.52
C ALA A 14 9.59 -13.62 6.96
N GLY A 15 8.69 -14.52 6.53
CA GLY A 15 7.28 -14.52 6.94
C GLY A 15 6.24 -14.71 5.83
N ARG A 16 6.59 -14.62 4.54
CA ARG A 16 5.64 -14.92 3.46
C ARG A 16 5.41 -16.44 3.35
N ARG A 17 4.23 -16.91 3.75
CA ARG A 17 3.76 -18.27 3.45
C ARG A 17 3.34 -18.31 1.98
N ALA A 18 4.07 -19.04 1.16
CA ALA A 18 3.66 -19.30 -0.21
C ALA A 18 2.30 -20.00 -0.25
N MET A 19 1.33 -19.42 -0.96
CA MET A 19 0.00 -19.99 -1.19
C MET A 19 0.07 -20.96 -2.40
N PRO A 20 -0.30 -22.25 -2.25
CA PRO A 20 -0.28 -23.19 -3.37
C PRO A 20 -1.23 -22.77 -4.50
N GLY A 21 -0.73 -22.75 -5.75
CA GLY A 21 -1.53 -22.45 -6.95
C GLY A 21 -1.55 -20.98 -7.39
N LEU A 22 -0.91 -20.09 -6.64
CA LEU A 22 -0.70 -18.69 -7.03
C LEU A 22 0.72 -18.50 -7.56
N ASP A 23 0.87 -17.67 -8.59
CA ASP A 23 2.19 -17.20 -8.98
C ASP A 23 2.74 -16.21 -7.92
N GLU A 24 4.05 -15.96 -7.96
CA GLU A 24 4.68 -15.03 -7.00
C GLU A 24 4.06 -13.62 -7.05
N SER A 25 3.50 -13.21 -8.19
CA SER A 25 2.87 -11.90 -8.37
C SER A 25 1.51 -11.83 -7.65
N ASP A 26 0.74 -12.91 -7.71
CA ASP A 26 -0.54 -13.05 -7.02
C ASP A 26 -0.33 -13.07 -5.50
N ASP A 27 0.61 -13.87 -5.02
CA ASP A 27 0.94 -13.92 -3.58
C ASP A 27 1.47 -12.57 -3.07
N GLN A 28 2.24 -11.84 -3.88
CA GLN A 28 2.68 -10.48 -3.56
C GLN A 28 1.49 -9.50 -3.50
N THR A 29 0.53 -9.64 -4.41
CA THR A 29 -0.68 -8.82 -4.46
C THR A 29 -1.55 -9.05 -3.22
N PHE A 30 -1.79 -10.30 -2.84
CA PHE A 30 -2.53 -10.61 -1.61
C PHE A 30 -1.84 -10.08 -0.36
N ALA A 31 -0.51 -10.20 -0.25
CA ALA A 31 0.22 -9.64 0.88
C ALA A 31 0.12 -8.10 0.95
N MET A 32 0.17 -7.41 -0.19
CA MET A 32 -0.05 -5.96 -0.25
C MET A 32 -1.47 -5.58 0.21
N ILE A 33 -2.50 -6.32 -0.25
CA ILE A 33 -3.89 -6.08 0.15
C ILE A 33 -4.08 -6.34 1.64
N ALA A 34 -3.53 -7.42 2.18
CA ALA A 34 -3.62 -7.75 3.60
C ALA A 34 -2.98 -6.64 4.44
N ALA A 35 -1.76 -6.20 4.09
CA ALA A 35 -1.08 -5.10 4.79
C ALA A 35 -1.88 -3.79 4.74
N LEU A 36 -2.40 -3.40 3.57
CA LEU A 36 -3.26 -2.22 3.43
C LEU A 36 -4.54 -2.32 4.25
N THR A 37 -5.13 -3.50 4.33
CA THR A 37 -6.34 -3.76 5.12
C THR A 37 -6.07 -3.61 6.62
N SER A 38 -4.94 -4.15 7.10
CA SER A 38 -4.52 -3.99 8.50
C SER A 38 -4.31 -2.52 8.86
N GLU A 39 -3.59 -1.77 8.03
CA GLU A 39 -3.38 -0.32 8.24
C GLU A 39 -4.71 0.45 8.22
N LEU A 40 -5.65 0.09 7.32
CA LEU A 40 -6.98 0.70 7.28
C LEU A 40 -7.78 0.39 8.54
N ALA A 41 -7.72 -0.83 9.06
CA ALA A 41 -8.39 -1.21 10.30
C ALA A 41 -7.86 -0.37 11.48
N MET A 42 -6.54 -0.26 11.63
CA MET A 42 -5.93 0.55 12.69
C MET A 42 -6.31 2.04 12.56
N ALA A 43 -6.36 2.57 11.34
CA ALA A 43 -6.81 3.95 11.10
C ALA A 43 -8.28 4.16 11.50
N ARG A 44 -9.16 3.19 11.17
CA ARG A 44 -10.58 3.23 11.56
C ARG A 44 -10.78 3.16 13.07
N GLU A 45 -10.04 2.28 13.75
CA GLU A 45 -10.06 2.18 15.22
C GLU A 45 -9.58 3.48 15.89
N ARG A 46 -8.53 4.10 15.34
CA ARG A 46 -8.04 5.39 15.84
C ARG A 46 -9.06 6.51 15.62
N ILE A 47 -9.77 6.52 14.49
CA ILE A 47 -10.86 7.47 14.23
C ILE A 47 -12.00 7.26 15.24
N ASP A 48 -12.49 6.03 15.43
CA ASP A 48 -13.55 5.74 16.41
C ASP A 48 -13.14 6.16 17.83
N THR A 49 -11.88 5.93 18.20
CA THR A 49 -11.33 6.38 19.49
C THR A 49 -11.38 7.91 19.62
N LEU A 50 -10.97 8.65 18.58
CA LEU A 50 -11.03 10.11 18.58
C LEU A 50 -12.48 10.62 18.69
N GLU A 51 -13.41 10.02 17.95
CA GLU A 51 -14.84 10.38 18.01
C GLU A 51 -15.39 10.20 19.42
N ARG A 52 -15.12 9.05 20.05
CA ARG A 52 -15.58 8.76 21.43
C ARG A 52 -14.98 9.70 22.47
N LEU A 53 -13.68 10.00 22.36
CA LEU A 53 -13.01 10.88 23.30
C LEU A 53 -13.50 12.33 23.18
N LEU A 54 -13.75 12.80 21.95
CA LEU A 54 -14.26 14.15 21.72
C LEU A 54 -15.72 14.30 22.17
N ASP A 55 -16.55 13.29 21.95
CA ASP A 55 -17.94 13.25 22.41
C ASP A 55 -18.03 13.18 23.93
N ALA A 56 -17.28 12.26 24.56
CA ALA A 56 -17.19 12.16 26.02
C ALA A 56 -16.65 13.44 26.68
N GLY A 57 -15.77 14.16 25.99
CA GLY A 57 -15.25 15.46 26.42
C GLY A 57 -16.19 16.64 26.17
N GLY A 58 -17.34 16.43 25.51
CA GLY A 58 -18.29 17.49 25.15
C GLY A 58 -17.77 18.45 24.07
N ALA A 59 -16.68 18.10 23.38
CA ALA A 59 -16.04 18.95 22.37
C ALA A 59 -16.69 18.83 20.99
N LEU A 60 -17.27 17.66 20.67
CA LEU A 60 -17.88 17.37 19.38
C LEU A 60 -18.97 16.29 19.54
N ASP A 61 -20.22 16.63 19.19
CA ASP A 61 -21.27 15.62 19.00
C ASP A 61 -20.91 14.72 17.81
N ARG A 62 -20.93 13.40 18.00
CA ARG A 62 -20.64 12.43 16.93
C ARG A 62 -21.53 12.64 15.69
N ALA A 63 -22.79 13.03 15.88
CA ALA A 63 -23.69 13.28 14.75
C ALA A 63 -23.31 14.54 13.92
N ALA A 64 -22.46 15.42 14.45
CA ALA A 64 -21.90 16.54 13.68
C ALA A 64 -20.95 16.06 12.58
N ILE A 65 -20.28 14.92 12.75
CA ILE A 65 -19.39 14.32 11.75
C ILE A 65 -20.20 13.87 10.53
N GLU A 66 -21.33 13.19 10.76
CA GLU A 66 -22.22 12.72 9.68
C GLU A 66 -22.87 13.86 8.89
N ARG A 67 -23.09 15.00 9.54
CA ARG A 67 -23.63 16.22 8.91
C ARG A 67 -22.56 17.11 8.29
N TYR A 68 -21.28 16.81 8.50
CA TYR A 68 -20.20 17.68 8.06
C TYR A 68 -20.13 17.72 6.53
N VAL A 69 -20.32 18.91 5.98
CA VAL A 69 -20.10 19.19 4.56
C VAL A 69 -18.77 19.93 4.44
N PRO A 70 -17.76 19.36 3.74
CA PRO A 70 -16.49 20.05 3.54
C PRO A 70 -16.71 21.31 2.70
N ASP A 71 -16.03 22.39 3.08
CA ASP A 71 -15.90 23.56 2.22
C ASP A 71 -14.91 23.31 1.07
N GLU A 72 -14.75 24.29 0.19
CA GLU A 72 -13.88 24.21 -0.99
C GLU A 72 -12.42 23.89 -0.60
N THR A 73 -11.95 24.49 0.48
CA THR A 73 -10.59 24.30 1.00
C THR A 73 -10.39 22.87 1.49
N ALA A 74 -11.26 22.40 2.38
CA ALA A 74 -11.23 21.04 2.91
C ALA A 74 -11.40 20.00 1.80
N SER A 75 -12.24 20.27 0.79
CA SER A 75 -12.41 19.40 -0.38
C SER A 75 -11.12 19.32 -1.19
N THR A 76 -10.47 20.45 -1.45
CA THR A 76 -9.19 20.53 -2.18
C THR A 76 -8.08 19.77 -1.45
N GLU A 77 -7.95 19.99 -0.14
CA GLU A 77 -6.95 19.30 0.69
C GLU A 77 -7.17 17.78 0.72
N ARG A 78 -8.44 17.35 0.84
CA ARG A 78 -8.82 15.92 0.75
C ARG A 78 -8.52 15.36 -0.64
N GLY A 79 -8.74 16.14 -1.70
CA GLY A 79 -8.38 15.80 -3.07
C GLY A 79 -6.89 15.53 -3.21
N ALA A 80 -6.06 16.47 -2.77
CA ALA A 80 -4.60 16.35 -2.80
C ALA A 80 -4.11 15.17 -1.95
N LEU A 81 -4.67 14.97 -0.76
CA LEU A 81 -4.36 13.83 0.11
C LEU A 81 -4.68 12.50 -0.59
N ARG A 82 -5.87 12.38 -1.20
CA ARG A 82 -6.29 11.17 -1.93
C ARG A 82 -5.34 10.87 -3.09
N GLN A 83 -4.97 11.88 -3.88
CA GLN A 83 -4.01 11.72 -4.97
C GLN A 83 -2.65 11.22 -4.47
N ARG A 84 -2.14 11.76 -3.35
CA ARG A 84 -0.88 11.30 -2.74
C ARG A 84 -0.96 9.84 -2.28
N ILE A 85 -2.06 9.44 -1.64
CA ILE A 85 -2.26 8.06 -1.18
C ILE A 85 -2.30 7.10 -2.38
N ILE A 86 -3.11 7.41 -3.40
CA ILE A 86 -3.20 6.62 -4.63
C ILE A 86 -1.82 6.53 -5.29
N ALA A 87 -1.11 7.64 -5.44
CA ALA A 87 0.23 7.64 -6.01
C ALA A 87 1.18 6.72 -5.21
N LYS A 88 1.17 6.78 -3.88
CA LYS A 88 2.00 5.92 -3.04
C LYS A 88 1.65 4.43 -3.19
N VAL A 89 0.37 4.08 -3.15
CA VAL A 89 -0.11 2.68 -3.25
C VAL A 89 0.21 2.07 -4.62
N PHE A 90 0.01 2.82 -5.71
CA PHE A 90 0.20 2.31 -7.07
C PHE A 90 1.65 2.42 -7.59
N ARG A 91 2.57 3.01 -6.80
CA ARG A 91 3.97 3.16 -7.21
C ARG A 91 4.65 1.83 -7.56
N PRO A 92 4.54 0.74 -6.78
CA PRO A 92 5.21 -0.52 -7.10
C PRO A 92 4.74 -1.13 -8.42
N ILE A 93 3.43 -1.02 -8.73
CA ILE A 93 2.85 -1.49 -9.98
C ILE A 93 3.41 -0.71 -11.17
N ARG A 94 3.48 0.62 -11.07
CA ARG A 94 4.09 1.45 -12.11
C ARG A 94 5.57 1.12 -12.33
N GLU A 95 6.35 0.97 -11.26
CA GLU A 95 7.77 0.59 -11.34
C GLU A 95 7.96 -0.82 -11.92
N ALA A 96 7.07 -1.76 -11.62
CA ALA A 96 7.08 -3.10 -12.22
C ALA A 96 6.78 -3.05 -13.73
N ALA A 97 5.79 -2.25 -14.14
CA ALA A 97 5.44 -2.06 -15.55
C ALA A 97 6.59 -1.43 -16.34
N ILE A 98 7.25 -0.38 -15.80
CA ILE A 98 8.41 0.27 -16.42
C ILE A 98 9.58 -0.70 -16.57
N ARG A 99 9.88 -1.53 -15.56
CA ARG A 99 10.95 -2.53 -15.67
C ARG A 99 10.69 -3.56 -16.76
N ARG A 100 9.42 -3.96 -16.97
CA ARG A 100 9.06 -4.90 -18.03
C ARG A 100 9.30 -4.32 -19.42
N THR A 101 8.98 -3.05 -19.64
CA THR A 101 9.21 -2.38 -20.94
C THR A 101 10.69 -2.08 -21.20
N GLN A 102 11.50 -1.88 -20.15
CA GLN A 102 12.96 -1.70 -20.27
C GLN A 102 13.74 -3.02 -20.40
N GLY A 103 13.18 -4.14 -19.93
CA GLY A 103 13.79 -5.47 -20.05
C GLY A 103 13.65 -6.11 -21.42
N THR A 104 12.77 -5.60 -22.28
CA THR A 104 12.55 -6.10 -23.65
C THR A 104 13.46 -5.45 -24.70
N SER A 105 14.39 -4.57 -24.30
CA SER A 105 15.36 -3.93 -25.19
C SER A 105 16.77 -4.53 -25.03
N THR A 106 16.91 -5.83 -25.28
CA THR A 106 18.19 -6.39 -25.75
C THR A 106 18.08 -6.51 -27.27
N PRO A 107 18.88 -5.76 -28.06
CA PRO A 107 18.97 -6.02 -29.49
C PRO A 107 19.71 -7.34 -29.67
N GLU A 108 19.07 -8.31 -30.32
CA GLU A 108 19.78 -9.37 -31.02
C GLU A 108 20.66 -8.72 -32.11
N ALA A 109 21.91 -8.43 -31.78
CA ALA A 109 23.00 -8.50 -32.75
C ALA A 109 23.43 -9.98 -32.73
N GLY A 110 23.28 -10.78 -33.79
CA GLY A 110 23.55 -10.50 -35.19
C GLY A 110 24.65 -11.48 -35.60
N VAL A 111 24.26 -12.48 -36.41
CA VAL A 111 25.04 -13.39 -37.29
C VAL A 111 26.50 -13.69 -36.92
#